data_AF-A0A9P6M6R1-F1
#
_entry.id   AF-A0A9P6M6R1-F1
#
_cell.length_a   1.000
_cell.length_b   1.000
_cell.length_c   1.000
_cell.angle_alpha   90.00
_cell.angle_beta   90.00
_cell.angle_gamma   90.00
#
_symmetry.space_group_name_H-M   'P 1'
#
loop_
_entity.id
_entity.type
_entity.pdbx_description
1 polymer ?
#
loop_
_entity_poly.entity_id
_entity_poly.type
_entity_poly.pdbx_seq_one_letter_code
_entity_poly.pdbx_strand_id
1 'polypeptide(L)'
;MQDFALARREHEQYYTIDWKYMARDRSLPSWPETREDMQTRLDRTLAHILQAYTASLTKDSDLSIVFVTHASPVNALLEACLQAPVLVPVPNCSISRCRWTPATESSVSVKDDAGKNDEEGQHSIKDSSLIPDVLIQSRQTQTIAQEQGRWLLDYQTHTSHLDRDRR
;
A
#
# COMPACT_ATOMS: atom_id res chain seq x y z
N MET A 1 6.36 -30.69 27.86
CA MET A 1 5.49 -29.97 26.89
C MET A 1 5.01 -28.60 27.38
N GLN A 2 5.37 -28.16 28.60
CA GLN A 2 5.11 -26.78 29.07
C GLN A 2 6.30 -25.83 28.80
N ASP A 3 7.53 -26.35 28.65
CA ASP A 3 8.72 -25.51 28.46
C ASP A 3 8.86 -24.90 27.06
N PHE A 4 8.19 -25.46 26.05
CA PHE A 4 8.17 -24.90 24.69
C PHE A 4 7.24 -23.67 24.56
N ALA A 5 6.28 -23.50 25.47
CA ALA A 5 5.37 -22.35 25.47
C ALA A 5 5.99 -21.12 26.15
N LEU A 6 7.02 -21.31 26.99
CA LEU A 6 7.73 -20.22 27.66
C LEU A 6 8.82 -19.61 26.76
N ALA A 7 9.49 -20.39 25.92
CA ALA A 7 10.53 -19.90 25.01
C ALA A 7 10.00 -18.96 23.90
N ARG A 8 8.71 -19.04 23.53
CA ARG A 8 8.09 -18.08 22.57
C ARG A 8 7.70 -16.76 23.20
N ARG A 9 7.60 -16.67 24.53
CA ARG A 9 7.30 -15.40 25.22
C ARG A 9 8.49 -14.45 25.28
N GLU A 10 9.72 -14.95 25.13
CA GLU A 10 10.93 -14.11 25.18
C GLU A 10 11.28 -13.46 23.83
N HIS A 11 10.69 -13.92 22.73
CA HIS A 11 10.87 -13.35 21.39
C HIS A 11 9.70 -12.50 20.88
N GLU A 12 8.58 -12.46 21.60
CA GLU A 12 7.55 -11.44 21.41
C GLU A 12 7.89 -10.24 22.29
N GLN A 13 8.96 -9.54 21.92
CA GLN A 13 9.07 -8.13 22.26
C GLN A 13 7.93 -7.43 21.52
N TYR A 14 6.75 -7.43 22.14
CA TYR A 14 5.75 -6.42 21.91
C TYR A 14 6.43 -5.11 22.24
N TYR A 15 7.02 -4.50 21.21
CA TYR A 15 7.06 -3.08 21.09
C TYR A 15 5.59 -2.63 21.09
N THR A 16 5.00 -2.57 22.29
CA THR A 16 4.03 -1.54 22.62
C THR A 16 4.85 -0.24 22.57
N ILE A 17 5.24 0.15 21.36
CA ILE A 17 5.39 1.54 21.03
C ILE A 17 3.94 2.01 21.09
N ASP A 18 3.50 2.29 22.32
CA ASP A 18 2.61 3.40 22.55
C ASP A 18 3.41 4.58 21.99
N TRP A 19 3.29 4.78 20.68
CA TRP A 19 3.56 6.06 20.07
C TRP A 19 2.67 6.93 20.93
N LYS A 20 3.25 7.58 21.94
CA LYS A 20 2.60 8.66 22.67
C LYS A 20 2.16 9.58 21.56
N TYR A 21 0.95 9.36 21.06
CA TYR A 21 0.43 10.02 19.91
C TYR A 21 0.05 11.36 20.49
N MET A 22 1.06 12.21 20.63
CA MET A 22 0.86 13.61 20.75
C MET A 22 0.55 14.01 19.33
N ALA A 23 -0.74 14.15 19.04
CA ALA A 23 -1.18 14.89 17.87
C ALA A 23 -0.37 16.19 17.84
N ARG A 24 0.66 16.24 17.00
CA ARG A 24 1.57 17.40 16.91
C ARG A 24 0.85 18.62 16.36
N ASP A 25 -0.34 18.41 15.80
CA ASP A 25 -1.22 19.44 15.34
C ASP A 25 -2.64 19.14 15.83
N ARG A 26 -3.21 20.07 16.61
CA ARG A 26 -4.60 20.04 17.09
C ARG A 26 -5.54 20.86 16.20
N SER A 27 -5.04 21.44 15.10
CA SER A 27 -5.90 22.12 14.14
C SER A 27 -6.64 21.09 13.29
N LEU A 28 -7.60 20.40 13.92
CA LEU A 28 -8.66 19.78 13.14
C LEU A 28 -9.28 20.89 12.27
N PRO A 29 -9.45 20.67 10.95
CA PRO A 29 -10.09 21.65 10.09
C PRO A 29 -11.47 22.02 10.64
N SER A 30 -11.95 23.23 10.33
CA SER A 30 -13.31 23.63 10.66
C SER A 30 -14.28 22.61 10.07
N TRP A 31 -14.94 21.84 10.92
CA TRP A 31 -15.89 20.83 10.47
C TRP A 31 -17.05 21.48 9.71
N PRO A 32 -17.53 20.86 8.62
CA PRO A 32 -17.05 19.61 8.03
C PRO A 32 -15.80 19.78 7.15
N GLU A 33 -14.91 18.80 7.19
CA GLU A 33 -13.76 18.70 6.26
C GLU A 33 -14.26 18.35 4.85
N THR A 34 -13.79 19.05 3.83
CA THR A 34 -14.12 18.73 2.43
C THR A 34 -13.32 17.50 1.95
N ARG A 35 -13.73 16.90 0.82
CA ARG A 35 -12.97 15.78 0.23
C ARG A 35 -11.56 16.25 -0.15
N GLU A 36 -11.45 17.44 -0.71
CA GLU A 36 -10.20 18.05 -1.18
C GLU A 36 -9.25 18.35 -0.01
N ASP A 37 -9.79 18.84 1.12
CA ASP A 37 -9.00 19.05 2.34
C ASP A 37 -8.48 17.73 2.92
N MET A 38 -9.35 16.71 2.99
CA MET A 38 -8.96 15.37 3.45
C MET A 38 -7.87 14.78 2.55
N GLN A 39 -8.02 14.88 1.22
CA GLN A 39 -7.01 14.40 0.27
C GLN A 39 -5.68 15.10 0.50
N THR A 40 -5.69 16.44 0.55
CA THR A 40 -4.49 17.26 0.79
C THR A 40 -3.79 16.88 2.09
N ARG A 41 -4.57 16.64 3.15
CA ARG A 41 -4.03 16.21 4.46
C ARG A 41 -3.41 14.82 4.39
N LEU A 42 -4.02 13.88 3.68
CA LEU A 42 -3.51 12.52 3.54
C LEU A 42 -2.28 12.45 2.63
N ASP A 43 -2.22 13.24 1.56
CA ASP A 43 -1.02 13.39 0.72
C ASP A 43 0.18 13.85 1.55
N ARG A 44 -0.01 14.91 2.35
CA ARG A 44 1.03 15.44 3.25
C ARG A 44 1.43 14.42 4.31
N THR A 45 0.47 13.70 4.86
CA THR A 45 0.71 12.67 5.88
C THR A 45 1.54 11.53 5.31
N LEU A 46 1.17 11.03 4.13
CA LEU A 46 1.91 9.98 3.43
C LEU A 46 3.34 10.43 3.13
N ALA A 47 3.52 11.63 2.56
CA ALA A 47 4.84 12.18 2.27
C ALA A 47 5.71 12.31 3.53
N HIS A 48 5.14 12.77 4.64
CA HIS A 48 5.85 12.87 5.92
C HIS A 48 6.29 11.51 6.45
N ILE A 49 5.40 10.52 6.41
CA ILE A 49 5.70 9.15 6.86
C ILE A 49 6.80 8.56 5.99
N LEU A 50 6.68 8.66 4.66
CA LEU A 50 7.71 8.18 3.74
C LEU A 50 9.04 8.85 4.03
N GLN A 51 9.09 10.17 4.17
CA GLN A 51 10.32 10.90 4.50
C GLN A 51 10.93 10.45 5.84
N ALA A 52 10.12 10.28 6.88
CA ALA A 52 10.58 9.91 8.21
C ALA A 52 11.20 8.51 8.25
N TYR A 53 10.60 7.54 7.57
CA TYR A 53 11.07 6.15 7.58
C TYR A 53 12.13 5.86 6.51
N THR A 54 12.11 6.58 5.39
CA THR A 54 13.10 6.38 4.31
C THR A 54 14.44 7.05 4.58
N ALA A 55 14.49 8.08 5.44
CA ALA A 55 15.74 8.71 5.82
C ALA A 55 16.71 7.77 6.57
N SER A 56 16.21 6.72 7.22
CA SER A 56 17.01 5.74 7.97
C SER A 56 17.13 4.38 7.29
N LEU A 57 16.61 4.23 6.07
CA LEU A 57 16.66 2.99 5.31
C LEU A 57 18.08 2.77 4.76
N THR A 58 18.63 1.58 4.98
CA THR A 58 19.80 1.10 4.23
C THR A 58 19.34 0.56 2.88
N LYS A 59 20.25 0.53 1.90
CA LYS A 59 19.96 0.18 0.49
C LYS A 59 19.31 -1.20 0.30
N ASP A 60 19.49 -2.12 1.25
CA ASP A 60 19.00 -3.51 1.16
C ASP A 60 17.84 -3.81 2.12
N SER A 61 17.23 -2.79 2.74
CA SER A 61 16.11 -3.00 3.66
C SER A 61 14.77 -2.82 2.97
N ASP A 62 13.87 -3.79 3.15
CA ASP A 62 12.48 -3.65 2.76
C ASP A 62 11.72 -2.84 3.83
N LEU A 63 10.91 -1.86 3.39
CA LEU A 63 10.00 -1.12 4.26
C LEU A 63 8.55 -1.43 3.90
N SER A 64 7.82 -1.94 4.89
CA SER A 64 6.37 -2.12 4.82
C SER A 64 5.68 -1.20 5.81
N ILE A 65 4.81 -0.32 5.31
CA ILE A 65 3.98 0.57 6.14
C ILE A 65 2.54 0.07 6.06
N VAL A 66 1.92 -0.16 7.21
CA VAL A 66 0.52 -0.61 7.31
C VAL A 66 -0.34 0.53 7.85
N PHE A 67 -1.33 0.94 7.07
CA PHE A 67 -2.35 1.89 7.49
C PHE A 67 -3.64 1.15 7.84
N VAL A 68 -4.12 1.32 9.07
CA VAL A 68 -5.45 0.85 9.50
C VAL A 68 -6.34 2.07 9.64
N THR A 69 -7.34 2.20 8.76
CA THR A 69 -8.16 3.41 8.67
C THR A 69 -9.55 3.11 8.10
N HIS A 70 -10.35 4.15 7.87
CA HIS A 70 -11.71 4.08 7.34
C HIS A 70 -11.75 4.09 5.80
N ALA A 71 -12.91 3.78 5.22
CA ALA A 71 -13.12 3.65 3.77
C ALA A 71 -12.70 4.89 2.96
N SER A 72 -13.03 6.10 3.43
CA SER A 72 -12.72 7.33 2.70
C SER A 72 -11.20 7.62 2.66
N PRO A 73 -10.47 7.55 3.79
CA PRO A 73 -9.00 7.63 3.76
C PRO A 73 -8.31 6.52 2.96
N VAL A 74 -8.85 5.30 2.89
CA VAL A 74 -8.29 4.25 2.03
C VAL A 74 -8.27 4.70 0.57
N ASN A 75 -9.39 5.19 0.05
CA ASN A 75 -9.45 5.69 -1.33
C ASN A 75 -8.46 6.84 -1.54
N ALA A 76 -8.44 7.82 -0.63
CA ALA A 76 -7.53 8.96 -0.73
C ALA A 76 -6.04 8.58 -0.71
N LEU A 77 -5.65 7.58 0.09
CA LEU A 77 -4.27 7.06 0.10
C LEU A 77 -3.94 6.30 -1.19
N LEU A 78 -4.90 5.57 -1.78
CA LEU A 78 -4.72 4.95 -3.09
C LEU A 78 -4.54 6.02 -4.17
N GLU A 79 -5.34 7.09 -4.15
CA GLU A 79 -5.19 8.25 -5.04
C GLU A 79 -3.81 8.90 -4.89
N ALA A 80 -3.34 9.07 -3.66
CA ALA A 80 -2.02 9.65 -3.35
C ALA A 80 -0.87 8.82 -3.94
N CYS A 81 -0.93 7.50 -3.83
CA CYS A 81 0.08 6.61 -4.41
C CYS A 81 -0.01 6.60 -5.95
N LEU A 82 -1.20 6.40 -6.51
CA LEU A 82 -1.36 6.16 -7.94
C LEU A 82 -1.37 7.43 -8.79
N GLN A 83 -1.59 8.60 -8.16
CA GLN A 83 -1.77 9.89 -8.83
C GLN A 83 -2.89 9.82 -9.88
N ALA A 84 -3.95 9.07 -9.55
CA ALA A 84 -5.12 8.83 -10.37
C ALA A 84 -6.36 8.78 -9.47
N PRO A 85 -7.53 9.24 -9.95
CA PRO A 85 -8.77 9.09 -9.20
C PRO A 85 -9.09 7.61 -8.92
N VAL A 86 -9.44 7.30 -7.68
CA VAL A 86 -9.78 5.97 -7.20
C VAL A 86 -11.02 6.10 -6.33
N LEU A 87 -12.11 5.49 -6.78
CA LEU A 87 -13.32 5.37 -6.00
C LEU A 87 -13.77 3.92 -6.02
N VAL A 88 -13.36 3.18 -4.99
CA VAL A 88 -13.76 1.78 -4.82
C VAL A 88 -14.54 1.55 -3.54
N PRO A 89 -15.50 0.62 -3.55
CA PRO A 89 -16.12 0.12 -2.33
C PRO A 89 -15.05 -0.49 -1.42
N VAL A 90 -15.03 -0.11 -0.15
CA VAL A 90 -14.08 -0.64 0.84
C VAL A 90 -14.86 -1.45 1.88
N PRO A 91 -14.96 -2.79 1.73
CA PRO A 91 -15.56 -3.65 2.74
C PRO A 91 -14.79 -3.58 4.07
N ASN A 92 -15.50 -3.88 5.15
CA ASN A 92 -14.88 -3.99 6.48
C ASN A 92 -13.73 -4.99 6.46
N CYS A 93 -12.59 -4.59 7.04
CA CYS A 93 -11.38 -5.39 7.11
C CYS A 93 -10.80 -5.81 5.76
N SER A 94 -11.17 -5.16 4.66
CA SER A 94 -10.51 -5.38 3.37
C SER A 94 -9.08 -4.82 3.36
N ILE A 95 -8.21 -5.37 2.53
CA ILE A 95 -6.79 -4.97 2.44
C ILE A 95 -6.48 -4.52 1.01
N SER A 96 -5.84 -3.38 0.88
CA SER A 96 -5.23 -2.92 -0.37
C SER A 96 -3.72 -2.80 -0.21
N ARG A 97 -2.95 -3.07 -1.26
CA ARG A 97 -1.49 -2.99 -1.23
C ARG A 97 -0.98 -2.19 -2.42
N CYS A 98 -0.28 -1.11 -2.12
CA CYS A 98 0.57 -0.40 -3.08
C CYS A 98 2.03 -0.70 -2.76
N ARG A 99 2.82 -0.91 -3.80
CA ARG A 99 4.27 -1.12 -3.74
C ARG A 99 4.95 -0.10 -4.63
N TRP A 100 5.97 0.56 -4.11
CA TRP A 100 6.81 1.44 -4.92
C TRP A 100 8.00 0.65 -5.45
N THR A 101 8.37 0.86 -6.72
CA THR A 101 9.53 0.21 -7.34
C THR A 101 10.40 1.24 -8.06
N PRO A 102 11.75 1.17 -7.92
CA PRO A 102 12.66 2.01 -8.69
C PRO A 102 12.46 1.86 -10.20
N ALA A 103 12.58 2.96 -10.95
CA ALA A 103 12.37 2.97 -12.40
C ALA A 103 13.44 2.19 -13.18
N THR A 104 14.56 1.84 -12.53
CA THR A 104 15.64 1.01 -13.08
C THR A 104 15.29 -0.48 -13.12
N GLU A 105 14.26 -0.92 -12.41
CA GLU A 105 13.81 -2.31 -12.39
C GLU A 105 12.49 -2.47 -13.16
N SER A 106 12.61 -2.96 -14.40
CA SER A 106 11.57 -3.71 -15.14
C SER A 106 10.50 -2.92 -15.91
N SER A 107 10.46 -3.24 -17.20
CA SER A 107 9.24 -3.32 -18.02
C SER A 107 8.19 -4.21 -17.33
N VAL A 108 7.27 -3.62 -16.58
CA VAL A 108 6.11 -4.34 -16.02
C VAL A 108 5.05 -4.43 -17.12
N SER A 109 4.61 -5.65 -17.45
CA SER A 109 3.46 -5.88 -18.34
C SER A 109 2.17 -5.48 -17.62
N VAL A 110 1.64 -4.31 -17.95
CA VAL A 110 0.36 -3.80 -17.43
C VAL A 110 -0.78 -4.45 -18.21
N LYS A 111 -1.82 -4.93 -17.51
CA LYS A 111 -3.12 -5.21 -18.15
C LYS A 111 -3.86 -3.88 -18.27
N ASP A 112 -3.74 -3.22 -19.43
CA ASP A 112 -4.58 -2.07 -19.75
C ASP A 112 -6.02 -2.55 -19.94
N ASP A 113 -6.88 -2.33 -18.96
CA ASP A 113 -8.31 -2.60 -19.06
C ASP A 113 -8.99 -1.49 -19.88
N ALA A 114 -8.65 -1.44 -21.17
CA ALA A 114 -9.39 -0.73 -22.18
C ALA A 114 -10.22 -1.77 -22.93
N GLY A 115 -11.48 -1.91 -22.53
CA GLY A 115 -12.41 -2.91 -23.03
C GLY A 115 -12.31 -3.16 -24.54
N LYS A 116 -12.00 -4.41 -24.90
CA LYS A 116 -12.27 -4.97 -26.22
C LYS A 116 -12.58 -6.45 -26.06
N ASN A 117 -13.74 -6.79 -26.60
CA ASN A 117 -14.19 -8.14 -26.86
C ASN A 117 -13.21 -8.90 -27.76
N ASP A 118 -13.30 -10.22 -27.63
CA ASP A 118 -12.99 -11.28 -28.60
C ASP A 118 -11.56 -11.86 -28.66
N GLU A 119 -11.51 -13.09 -28.14
CA GLU A 119 -10.98 -14.34 -28.72
C GLU A 119 -9.47 -14.56 -29.00
N GLU A 120 -9.03 -15.71 -28.45
CA GLU A 120 -7.97 -16.63 -28.90
C GLU A 120 -6.52 -16.13 -29.01
N GLY A 121 -5.64 -16.74 -28.21
CA GLY A 121 -4.20 -16.57 -28.35
C GLY A 121 -3.37 -17.26 -27.28
N GLN A 122 -3.40 -18.60 -27.23
CA GLN A 122 -2.36 -19.37 -26.57
C GLN A 122 -0.98 -19.02 -27.15
N HIS A 123 -0.10 -18.43 -26.34
CA HIS A 123 1.34 -18.72 -26.44
C HIS A 123 2.01 -18.65 -25.07
N SER A 124 2.43 -19.84 -24.65
CA SER A 124 3.30 -20.12 -23.51
C SER A 124 4.69 -19.53 -23.74
N ILE A 125 5.15 -18.65 -22.84
CA ILE A 125 6.58 -18.41 -22.59
C ILE A 125 6.85 -18.86 -21.15
N LYS A 126 7.65 -19.93 -21.05
CA LYS A 126 8.26 -20.40 -19.81
C LYS A 126 9.38 -19.43 -19.43
N ASP A 127 9.59 -19.29 -18.12
CA ASP A 127 10.54 -18.39 -17.42
C ASP A 127 10.04 -16.97 -17.11
N SER A 128 9.25 -16.85 -16.04
CA SER A 128 9.05 -15.59 -15.31
C SER A 128 8.91 -15.91 -13.83
N SER A 129 10.04 -15.89 -13.12
CA SER A 129 10.07 -15.98 -11.66
C SER A 129 9.42 -14.75 -11.03
N LEU A 130 8.31 -14.96 -10.34
CA LEU A 130 7.83 -14.15 -9.20
C LEU A 130 7.48 -12.67 -9.45
N ILE A 131 7.02 -12.27 -10.65
CA ILE A 131 6.39 -10.94 -10.80
C ILE A 131 4.92 -11.08 -10.35
N PRO A 132 4.49 -10.45 -9.24
CA PRO A 132 3.07 -10.49 -8.85
C PRO A 132 2.23 -9.79 -9.93
N ASP A 133 1.05 -10.34 -10.21
CA ASP A 133 0.05 -9.72 -11.10
C ASP A 133 -0.22 -8.28 -10.62
N VAL A 134 0.24 -7.28 -11.38
CA VAL A 134 0.04 -5.86 -11.06
C VAL A 134 -1.30 -5.42 -11.64
N LEU A 135 -2.17 -4.87 -10.79
CA LEU A 135 -3.48 -4.36 -11.21
C LEU A 135 -3.35 -3.03 -11.96
N ILE A 136 -2.63 -2.07 -11.37
CA ILE A 136 -2.51 -0.69 -11.88
C ILE A 136 -1.10 -0.16 -11.57
N GLN A 137 -0.54 0.63 -12.49
CA GLN A 137 0.72 1.35 -12.29
C GLN A 137 0.50 2.87 -12.33
N SER A 138 1.20 3.61 -11.46
CA SER A 138 1.16 5.08 -11.48
C SER A 138 1.74 5.62 -12.79
N ARG A 139 1.08 6.64 -13.35
CA ARG A 139 1.54 7.31 -14.57
C ARG A 139 2.78 8.18 -14.33
N GLN A 140 2.90 8.70 -13.12
CA GLN A 140 3.98 9.58 -12.72
C GLN A 140 5.04 8.84 -11.90
N THR A 141 6.28 9.28 -12.06
CA THR A 141 7.39 8.89 -11.20
C THR A 141 7.40 9.74 -9.93
N GLN A 142 7.69 9.12 -8.80
CA GLN A 142 7.91 9.80 -7.53
C GLN A 142 9.31 9.48 -6.99
N THR A 143 9.89 10.45 -6.29
CA THR A 143 11.18 10.29 -5.62
C THR A 143 10.97 9.81 -4.20
N ILE A 144 11.47 8.61 -3.88
CA ILE A 144 11.47 8.04 -2.53
C ILE A 144 12.88 7.55 -2.25
N ALA A 145 13.43 7.84 -1.06
CA ALA A 145 14.80 7.48 -0.69
C ALA A 145 15.88 7.92 -1.72
N GLN A 146 15.70 9.10 -2.34
CA GLN A 146 16.57 9.65 -3.40
C GLN A 146 16.57 8.89 -4.73
N GLU A 147 15.68 7.91 -4.89
CA GLU A 147 15.51 7.14 -6.12
C GLU A 147 14.21 7.52 -6.83
N GLN A 148 14.22 7.51 -8.16
CA GLN A 148 13.01 7.71 -8.96
C GLN A 148 12.33 6.36 -9.20
N GLY A 149 11.03 6.29 -8.98
CA GLY A 149 10.27 5.06 -9.15
C GLY A 149 8.79 5.31 -9.30
N ARG A 150 8.01 4.23 -9.33
CA ARG A 150 6.57 4.28 -9.58
C ARG A 150 5.83 3.41 -8.58
N TRP A 151 4.60 3.79 -8.29
CA TRP A 151 3.70 2.97 -7.47
C TRP A 151 3.00 1.93 -8.35
N LEU A 152 2.85 0.73 -7.80
CA LEU A 152 2.17 -0.41 -8.35
C LEU A 152 1.09 -0.83 -7.36
N LEU A 153 -0.14 -0.99 -7.81
CA LEU A 153 -1.23 -1.57 -7.03
C LEU A 153 -1.20 -3.08 -7.25
N ASP A 154 -0.76 -3.82 -6.23
CA ASP A 154 -0.68 -5.29 -6.30
C ASP A 154 -2.10 -5.89 -6.14
N TYR A 155 -2.89 -5.38 -5.20
CA TYR A 155 -4.30 -5.76 -5.04
C TYR A 155 -5.12 -4.69 -4.34
N GLN A 156 -6.42 -4.70 -4.58
CA GLN A 156 -7.38 -3.71 -4.10
C GLN A 156 -8.52 -4.36 -3.33
N THR A 157 -8.81 -3.84 -2.13
CA THR A 157 -10.00 -4.20 -1.32
C THR A 157 -10.18 -5.72 -1.16
N HIS A 158 -9.07 -6.43 -0.97
CA HIS A 158 -8.99 -7.87 -0.92
C HIS A 158 -9.56 -8.42 0.40
N THR A 159 -10.45 -9.42 0.30
CA THR A 159 -11.21 -9.97 1.45
C THR A 159 -11.09 -11.49 1.58
N SER A 160 -10.25 -12.17 0.81
CA SER A 160 -10.18 -13.66 0.84
C SER A 160 -9.85 -14.22 2.22
N HIS A 161 -9.10 -13.47 3.04
CA HIS A 161 -8.75 -13.83 4.41
C HIS A 161 -9.96 -13.85 5.37
N LEU A 162 -11.08 -13.24 4.99
CA LEU A 162 -12.34 -13.24 5.73
C LEU A 162 -13.24 -14.43 5.37
N ASP A 163 -12.93 -15.14 4.28
CA ASP A 163 -13.70 -16.31 3.87
C ASP A 163 -13.54 -17.42 4.92
N ARG A 164 -14.65 -17.73 5.60
CA ARG A 164 -14.69 -18.73 6.67
C ARG A 164 -14.71 -20.15 6.11
N ASP A 165 -15.15 -20.33 4.87
CA ASP A 165 -15.33 -21.65 4.26
C ASP A 165 -14.02 -22.21 3.67
N ARG A 166 -12.94 -21.43 3.71
CA ARG A 166 -11.59 -21.81 3.26
C ARG A 166 -10.59 -22.05 4.39
N ARG A 167 -11.05 -22.18 5.64
CA ARG A 167 -10.20 -22.41 6.83
C ARG A 167 -10.27 -23.84 7.34
#